data_AF-X0X7J8-F1
#
_entry.id   AF-X0X7J8-F1
#
_cell.length_a   1.000
_cell.length_b   1.000
_cell.length_c   1.000
_cell.angle_alpha   90.00
_cell.angle_beta   90.00
_cell.angle_gamma   90.00
#
_symmetry.space_group_name_H-M   'P 1'
#
loop_
_entity.id
_entity.type
_entity.pdbx_description
1 polymer ?
#
loop_
_entity_poly.entity_id
_entity_poly.type
_entity_poly.pdbx_seq_one_letter_code
_entity_poly.pdbx_strand_id
1 'polypeptide(L)'
;GIIPLSLLYAYEEIKDENILKVALESINFLEKITLKKGYLSLVGSDNWYKKGGECSRFAQQPIDTAAMVLMYYQAYLISKDKTFLEKMFTSYMWFLGENDLNMPLYDFKTCGCSDGIESHNINGNQGAESIIMYKIAHMTVLLAYEQEIKNIKEA
;
A
#
# COMPACT_ATOMS: atom_id res chain seq x y z
N GLY A 1 5.53 -1.09 3.44
CA GLY A 1 5.78 0.36 3.23
C GLY A 1 6.25 1.15 4.45
N ILE A 2 6.30 0.60 5.67
CA ILE A 2 6.50 1.41 6.89
C ILE A 2 7.86 2.13 6.94
N ILE A 3 8.96 1.47 6.56
CA ILE A 3 10.30 2.09 6.59
C ILE A 3 10.35 3.34 5.69
N PRO A 4 10.07 3.27 4.38
CA PRO A 4 10.05 4.47 3.54
C PRO A 4 9.03 5.51 4.01
N LEU A 5 7.84 5.11 4.48
CA LEU A 5 6.87 6.04 5.05
C LEU A 5 7.44 6.83 6.25
N SER A 6 8.13 6.15 7.16
CA SER A 6 8.76 6.81 8.31
C SER A 6 9.84 7.82 7.90
N LEU A 7 10.60 7.50 6.84
CA LEU A 7 11.61 8.41 6.30
C LEU A 7 10.98 9.63 5.63
N LEU A 8 9.85 9.47 4.94
CA LEU A 8 9.11 10.59 4.36
C LEU A 8 8.60 11.56 5.45
N TYR A 9 8.04 11.04 6.55
CA TYR A 9 7.66 11.88 7.69
C TYR A 9 8.89 12.53 8.35
N ALA A 10 9.99 11.79 8.52
CA ALA A 10 11.21 12.37 9.06
C ALA A 10 11.76 13.51 8.18
N TYR A 11 11.70 13.37 6.86
CA TYR A 11 12.04 14.45 5.94
C TYR A 11 11.11 15.66 6.10
N GLU A 12 9.81 15.44 6.30
CA GLU A 12 8.85 16.53 6.47
C GLU A 12 9.21 17.45 7.65
N GLU A 13 9.73 16.88 8.74
CA GLU A 13 10.15 17.62 9.94
C GLU A 13 11.58 18.17 9.84
N ILE A 14 12.53 17.35 9.36
CA ILE A 14 13.97 17.66 9.42
C ILE A 14 14.45 18.45 8.18
N LYS A 15 13.79 18.26 7.03
CA LYS A 15 14.16 18.83 5.72
C LYS A 15 15.57 18.45 5.24
N ASP A 16 16.07 17.26 5.61
CA ASP A 16 17.34 16.72 5.11
C ASP A 16 17.13 15.92 3.81
N GLU A 17 17.67 16.42 2.71
CA GLU A 17 17.58 15.82 1.38
C GLU A 17 18.16 14.40 1.30
N ASN A 18 19.11 14.03 2.17
CA ASN A 18 19.61 12.65 2.22
C ASN A 18 18.54 11.68 2.72
N ILE A 19 17.70 12.11 3.67
CA ILE A 19 16.58 11.30 4.18
C ILE A 19 15.57 11.07 3.05
N LEU A 20 15.20 12.13 2.33
CA LEU A 20 14.30 12.02 1.19
C LEU A 20 14.85 11.09 0.11
N LYS A 21 16.13 11.23 -0.22
CA LYS A 21 16.81 10.34 -1.17
C LYS A 21 16.70 8.87 -0.77
N VAL A 22 17.01 8.53 0.48
CA VAL A 22 16.92 7.15 0.98
C VAL A 22 15.47 6.66 0.99
N ALA A 23 14.51 7.53 1.32
CA ALA A 23 13.09 7.21 1.26
C ALA A 23 12.67 6.81 -0.17
N LEU A 24 13.00 7.63 -1.17
CA LEU A 24 12.67 7.40 -2.58
C LEU A 24 13.39 6.17 -3.16
N GLU A 25 14.66 5.96 -2.81
CA GLU A 25 15.40 4.74 -3.19
C GLU A 25 14.75 3.48 -2.60
N SER A 26 14.28 3.56 -1.36
CA SER A 26 13.57 2.46 -0.68
C SER A 26 12.20 2.17 -1.32
N ILE A 27 11.46 3.22 -1.70
CA ILE A 27 10.19 3.07 -2.44
C ILE A 27 10.44 2.38 -3.78
N ASN A 28 11.42 2.87 -4.56
CA ASN A 28 11.77 2.28 -5.85
C ASN A 28 12.22 0.81 -5.73
N PHE A 29 12.94 0.47 -4.67
CA PHE A 29 13.29 -0.92 -4.38
C PHE A 29 12.05 -1.79 -4.15
N LEU A 30 11.09 -1.35 -3.32
CA LEU A 30 9.85 -2.07 -3.07
C LEU A 30 9.00 -2.19 -4.33
N GLU A 31 8.83 -1.11 -5.10
CA GLU A 31 8.07 -1.09 -6.35
C GLU A 31 8.56 -2.13 -7.34
N LYS A 32 9.87 -2.22 -7.51
CA LYS A 32 10.51 -3.20 -8.36
C LYS A 32 10.21 -4.63 -7.95
N ILE A 33 9.71 -4.89 -6.75
CA ILE A 33 9.33 -6.22 -6.27
C ILE A 33 7.82 -6.38 -6.36
N THR A 34 7.07 -5.42 -5.83
CA THR A 34 5.64 -5.57 -5.51
C THR A 34 4.68 -5.03 -6.57
N LEU A 35 5.14 -4.25 -7.56
CA LEU A 35 4.28 -3.67 -8.60
C LEU A 35 4.65 -4.09 -10.04
N LYS A 36 5.43 -5.16 -10.19
CA LYS A 36 5.87 -5.65 -11.51
C LYS A 36 4.74 -6.03 -12.48
N LYS A 37 3.56 -6.36 -11.95
CA LYS A 37 2.44 -6.95 -12.71
C LYS A 37 1.36 -5.93 -13.07
N GLY A 38 1.52 -4.66 -12.69
CA GLY A 38 0.50 -3.63 -12.86
C GLY A 38 -0.55 -3.58 -11.74
N TYR A 39 -0.52 -4.54 -10.81
CA TYR A 39 -1.27 -4.53 -9.55
C TYR A 39 -0.31 -4.84 -8.39
N LEU A 40 -0.76 -4.58 -7.16
CA LEU A 40 0.03 -4.87 -5.96
C LEU A 40 0.10 -6.39 -5.72
N SER A 41 1.31 -6.92 -5.74
CA SER A 41 1.64 -8.31 -5.40
C SER A 41 2.65 -8.27 -4.25
N LEU A 42 2.17 -8.46 -3.03
CA LEU A 42 3.01 -8.32 -1.84
C LEU A 42 3.95 -9.50 -1.66
N VAL A 43 5.05 -9.25 -0.94
CA VAL A 43 5.88 -10.31 -0.39
C VAL A 43 5.10 -10.96 0.74
N GLY A 44 4.68 -12.20 0.54
CA GLY A 44 3.94 -12.94 1.55
C GLY A 44 4.82 -13.43 2.71
N SER A 45 4.21 -13.74 3.85
CA SER A 45 4.92 -14.09 5.08
C SER A 45 5.28 -15.57 5.23
N ASP A 46 4.87 -16.44 4.30
CA ASP A 46 5.21 -17.88 4.34
C ASP A 46 6.72 -18.14 4.38
N ASN A 47 7.53 -17.27 3.74
CA ASN A 47 8.98 -17.36 3.73
C ASN A 47 9.65 -15.98 3.68
N TRP A 48 10.85 -15.91 4.22
CA TRP A 48 11.68 -14.71 4.12
C TRP A 48 12.15 -14.47 2.68
N TYR A 49 11.93 -13.24 2.19
CA TYR A 49 12.55 -12.80 0.95
C TYR A 49 14.04 -12.51 1.15
N LYS A 50 14.89 -13.49 0.81
CA LYS A 50 16.35 -13.35 0.84
C LYS A 50 16.84 -12.66 -0.44
N LYS A 51 17.88 -11.84 -0.32
CA LYS A 51 18.49 -11.14 -1.46
C LYS A 51 18.88 -12.14 -2.57
N GLY A 52 18.31 -11.96 -3.76
CA GLY A 52 18.54 -12.83 -4.92
C GLY A 52 17.78 -14.16 -4.90
N GLY A 53 16.99 -14.43 -3.86
CA GLY A 53 16.12 -15.59 -3.76
C GLY A 53 14.74 -15.34 -4.36
N GLU A 54 13.86 -16.34 -4.21
CA GLU A 54 12.47 -16.22 -4.60
C GLU A 54 11.66 -15.46 -3.54
N CYS A 55 10.76 -14.61 -4.02
CA CYS A 55 9.80 -13.90 -3.18
C CYS A 55 8.67 -14.85 -2.81
N SER A 56 8.39 -14.98 -1.52
CA SER A 56 7.16 -15.61 -1.06
C SER A 56 5.97 -14.83 -1.61
N ARG A 57 4.98 -15.53 -2.16
CA ARG A 57 3.81 -14.92 -2.78
C ARG A 57 2.55 -15.03 -1.92
N PHE A 58 2.59 -15.80 -0.84
CA PHE A 58 1.41 -16.19 -0.08
C PHE A 58 1.61 -15.96 1.42
N ALA A 59 0.49 -15.93 2.14
CA ALA A 59 0.33 -15.27 3.42
C ALA A 59 0.60 -13.76 3.32
N GLN A 60 0.03 -13.11 2.30
CA GLN A 60 0.01 -11.64 2.17
C GLN A 60 -1.03 -11.06 3.13
N GLN A 61 -0.71 -9.94 3.78
CA GLN A 61 -1.54 -9.41 4.86
C GLN A 61 -2.05 -7.98 4.57
N PRO A 62 -3.27 -7.62 5.02
CA PRO A 62 -3.83 -6.27 4.95
C PRO A 62 -2.93 -5.14 5.45
N ILE A 63 -2.13 -5.40 6.49
CA ILE A 63 -1.23 -4.41 7.11
C ILE A 63 -0.18 -3.90 6.13
N ASP A 64 0.37 -4.78 5.29
CA ASP A 64 1.35 -4.39 4.29
C ASP A 64 0.72 -3.55 3.18
N THR A 65 -0.49 -3.91 2.75
CA THR A 65 -1.27 -3.13 1.76
C THR A 65 -1.55 -1.72 2.29
N ALA A 66 -2.06 -1.59 3.52
CA ALA A 66 -2.32 -0.29 4.14
C ALA A 66 -1.03 0.54 4.26
N ALA A 67 0.10 -0.09 4.60
CA ALA A 67 1.39 0.58 4.65
C ALA A 67 1.85 1.09 3.27
N MET A 68 1.54 0.40 2.17
CA MET A 68 1.84 0.88 0.81
C MET A 68 0.96 2.09 0.45
N VAL A 69 -0.34 2.04 0.77
CA VAL A 69 -1.27 3.16 0.54
C VAL A 69 -0.81 4.42 1.27
N LEU A 70 -0.49 4.31 2.57
CA LEU A 70 0.01 5.45 3.36
C LEU A 70 1.34 5.99 2.83
N MET A 71 2.28 5.09 2.49
CA MET A 71 3.58 5.45 1.91
C MET A 71 3.42 6.28 0.63
N TYR A 72 2.58 5.84 -0.29
CA TYR A 72 2.35 6.56 -1.55
C TYR A 72 1.62 7.89 -1.35
N TYR A 73 0.64 7.93 -0.45
CA TYR A 73 -0.03 9.20 -0.13
C TYR A 73 0.96 10.22 0.42
N GLN A 74 1.81 9.83 1.37
CA GLN A 74 2.82 10.73 1.93
C GLN A 74 3.85 11.15 0.88
N ALA A 75 4.26 10.24 -0.01
CA ALA A 75 5.17 10.56 -1.11
C ALA A 75 4.56 11.62 -2.05
N TYR A 76 3.27 11.48 -2.38
CA TYR A 76 2.52 12.50 -3.13
C TYR A 76 2.44 13.84 -2.38
N LEU A 77 2.18 13.82 -1.06
CA LEU A 77 2.09 15.07 -0.30
C LEU A 77 3.38 15.89 -0.36
N ILE A 78 4.53 15.22 -0.33
CA ILE A 78 5.86 15.83 -0.39
C ILE A 78 6.22 16.27 -1.82
N SER A 79 6.07 15.39 -2.81
CA SER A 79 6.58 15.62 -4.18
C SER A 79 5.59 16.31 -5.12
N LYS A 80 4.29 16.23 -4.81
CA LYS A 80 3.16 16.56 -5.70
C LYS A 80 3.13 15.77 -7.02
N ASP A 81 3.91 14.69 -7.11
CA ASP A 81 3.91 13.81 -8.27
C ASP A 81 2.68 12.89 -8.24
N LYS A 82 1.79 13.06 -9.23
CA LYS A 82 0.53 12.32 -9.35
C LYS A 82 0.73 10.83 -9.60
N THR A 83 1.90 10.40 -10.07
CA THR A 83 2.20 8.97 -10.22
C THR A 83 2.14 8.22 -8.88
N PHE A 84 2.40 8.91 -7.76
CA PHE A 84 2.22 8.32 -6.43
C PHE A 84 0.74 8.15 -6.07
N LEU A 85 -0.16 9.03 -6.50
CA LEU A 85 -1.61 8.83 -6.29
C LEU A 85 -2.12 7.63 -7.09
N GLU A 86 -1.66 7.47 -8.33
CA GLU A 86 -2.00 6.30 -9.15
C GLU A 86 -1.56 5.01 -8.44
N LYS A 87 -0.30 4.95 -7.98
CA LYS A 87 0.22 3.79 -7.24
C LYS A 87 -0.46 3.56 -5.90
N MET A 88 -0.86 4.63 -5.20
CA MET A 88 -1.67 4.56 -3.98
C MET A 88 -3.00 3.86 -4.28
N PHE A 89 -3.70 4.28 -5.34
CA PHE A 89 -4.96 3.70 -5.74
C PHE A 89 -4.79 2.23 -6.19
N THR A 90 -3.80 1.93 -7.03
CA THR A 90 -3.44 0.55 -7.42
C THR A 90 -3.18 -0.34 -6.20
N SER A 91 -2.52 0.20 -5.17
CA SER A 91 -2.28 -0.55 -3.92
C SER A 91 -3.59 -0.79 -3.15
N TYR A 92 -4.46 0.20 -3.08
CA TYR A 92 -5.78 0.06 -2.45
C TYR A 92 -6.67 -0.97 -3.16
N MET A 93 -6.60 -1.07 -4.49
CA MET A 93 -7.39 -2.04 -5.27
C MET A 93 -7.10 -3.51 -4.92
N TRP A 94 -5.98 -3.80 -4.25
CA TRP A 94 -5.70 -5.12 -3.69
C TRP A 94 -6.82 -5.62 -2.76
N PHE A 95 -7.41 -4.73 -1.95
CA PHE A 95 -8.55 -5.07 -1.08
C PHE A 95 -9.81 -5.42 -1.86
N LEU A 96 -9.95 -4.89 -3.08
CA LEU A 96 -11.13 -5.02 -3.92
C LEU A 96 -11.00 -6.10 -4.99
N GLY A 97 -9.86 -6.80 -5.02
CA GLY A 97 -9.64 -7.96 -5.88
C GLY A 97 -8.62 -7.76 -6.99
N GLU A 98 -7.98 -6.60 -7.13
CA GLU A 98 -6.84 -6.45 -8.04
C GLU A 98 -5.56 -6.94 -7.35
N ASN A 99 -5.45 -8.26 -7.21
CA ASN A 99 -4.39 -8.94 -6.48
C ASN A 99 -4.06 -10.30 -7.12
N ASP A 100 -3.13 -11.05 -6.52
CA ASP A 100 -2.63 -12.30 -7.07
C ASP A 100 -3.69 -13.40 -7.29
N LEU A 101 -4.84 -13.34 -6.59
CA LEU A 101 -5.93 -14.31 -6.75
C LEU A 101 -7.15 -13.77 -7.51
N ASN A 102 -7.16 -12.48 -7.89
CA ASN A 102 -8.35 -11.82 -8.44
C ASN A 102 -9.60 -11.95 -7.53
N MET A 103 -9.40 -11.93 -6.21
CA MET A 103 -10.47 -12.14 -5.22
C MET A 103 -10.53 -10.99 -4.22
N PRO A 104 -11.70 -10.40 -3.92
CA PRO A 104 -11.81 -9.32 -2.96
C PRO A 104 -11.53 -9.82 -1.53
N LEU A 105 -10.86 -8.98 -0.74
CA LEU A 105 -10.70 -9.18 0.70
C LEU A 105 -11.75 -8.41 1.49
N TYR A 106 -12.14 -7.23 1.01
CA TYR A 106 -13.26 -6.51 1.60
C TYR A 106 -14.60 -7.09 1.13
N ASP A 107 -15.48 -7.40 2.08
CA ASP A 107 -16.83 -7.88 1.81
C ASP A 107 -17.85 -6.77 2.09
N PHE A 108 -18.52 -6.30 1.04
CA PHE A 108 -19.55 -5.26 1.12
C PHE A 108 -20.81 -5.69 1.87
N LYS A 109 -21.07 -7.00 2.05
CA LYS A 109 -22.24 -7.49 2.79
C LYS A 109 -22.01 -7.44 4.29
N THR A 110 -20.84 -7.90 4.73
CA THR A 110 -20.45 -7.92 6.16
C THR A 110 -19.79 -6.61 6.61
N CYS A 111 -19.35 -5.78 5.66
CA CYS A 111 -18.47 -4.63 5.90
C CYS A 111 -17.15 -5.02 6.59
N GLY A 112 -16.77 -6.30 6.51
CA GLY A 112 -15.53 -6.86 7.06
C GLY A 112 -14.41 -6.94 6.01
N CYS A 113 -13.19 -7.20 6.47
CA CYS A 113 -12.04 -7.47 5.61
C CYS A 113 -11.39 -8.78 6.05
N SER A 114 -11.16 -9.65 5.07
CA SER A 114 -10.44 -10.92 5.24
C SER A 114 -8.98 -10.73 5.65
N ASP A 115 -8.42 -11.71 6.36
CA ASP A 115 -7.10 -11.65 6.98
C ASP A 115 -5.91 -11.76 6.01
N GLY A 116 -6.14 -12.18 4.77
CA GLY A 116 -5.06 -12.23 3.79
C GLY A 116 -5.29 -13.16 2.62
N ILE A 117 -4.25 -13.23 1.79
CA ILE A 117 -4.17 -14.13 0.63
C ILE A 117 -3.27 -15.31 0.99
N GLU A 118 -3.83 -16.51 0.96
CA GLU A 118 -3.14 -17.78 1.11
C GLU A 118 -2.84 -18.39 -0.27
N SER A 119 -2.17 -19.53 -0.29
CA SER A 119 -1.74 -20.22 -1.52
C SER A 119 -2.83 -20.47 -2.57
N HIS A 120 -4.07 -20.73 -2.14
CA HIS A 120 -5.17 -21.09 -3.04
C HIS A 120 -6.49 -20.38 -2.72
N ASN A 121 -6.57 -19.60 -1.64
CA ASN A 121 -7.80 -18.97 -1.19
C ASN A 121 -7.53 -17.68 -0.41
N ILE A 122 -8.60 -16.95 -0.14
CA ILE A 122 -8.62 -15.87 0.83
C ILE A 122 -8.86 -16.48 2.22
N ASN A 123 -8.09 -16.04 3.21
CA ASN A 123 -8.36 -16.37 4.60
C ASN A 123 -9.63 -15.62 5.05
N GLY A 124 -10.76 -16.34 5.11
CA GLY A 124 -12.08 -15.76 5.39
C GLY A 124 -12.28 -15.24 6.81
N ASN A 125 -11.28 -15.33 7.68
CA ASN A 125 -11.31 -14.68 8.99
C ASN A 125 -11.34 -13.16 8.80
N GLN A 126 -12.20 -12.48 9.56
CA GLN A 126 -12.36 -11.04 9.51
C GLN A 126 -11.95 -10.41 10.83
N GLY A 127 -10.66 -10.51 11.16
CA GLY A 127 -10.10 -9.98 12.39
C GLY A 127 -10.17 -8.45 12.47
N ALA A 128 -10.04 -7.92 13.69
CA ALA A 128 -10.04 -6.47 13.94
C ALA A 128 -8.89 -5.76 13.20
N GLU A 129 -7.71 -6.38 13.12
CA GLU A 129 -6.56 -5.83 12.40
C GLU A 129 -6.90 -5.57 10.93
N SER A 130 -7.42 -6.58 10.24
CA SER A 130 -7.73 -6.55 8.80
C SER A 130 -8.72 -5.47 8.45
N ILE A 131 -9.79 -5.32 9.24
CA ILE A 131 -10.77 -4.25 9.01
C ILE A 131 -10.19 -2.86 9.32
N ILE A 132 -9.38 -2.71 10.36
CA ILE A 132 -8.73 -1.42 10.66
C ILE A 132 -7.78 -1.04 9.51
N MET A 133 -7.00 -1.98 9.00
CA MET A 133 -6.09 -1.75 7.87
C MET A 133 -6.84 -1.33 6.60
N TYR A 134 -7.94 -2.01 6.28
CA TYR A 134 -8.82 -1.59 5.19
C TYR A 134 -9.37 -0.17 5.41
N LYS A 135 -9.90 0.14 6.61
CA LYS A 135 -10.49 1.45 6.90
C LYS A 135 -9.47 2.57 6.82
N ILE A 136 -8.25 2.35 7.31
CA ILE A 136 -7.14 3.30 7.17
C ILE A 136 -6.90 3.57 5.68
N ALA A 137 -6.67 2.51 4.88
CA ALA A 137 -6.41 2.67 3.45
C ALA A 137 -7.56 3.38 2.73
N HIS A 138 -8.81 3.00 3.01
CA HIS A 138 -10.00 3.60 2.43
C HIS A 138 -10.12 5.09 2.76
N MET A 139 -9.93 5.48 4.02
CA MET A 139 -9.96 6.88 4.43
C MET A 139 -8.82 7.68 3.79
N THR A 140 -7.62 7.12 3.69
CA THR A 140 -6.50 7.77 2.99
C THR A 140 -6.83 8.07 1.53
N VAL A 141 -7.45 7.12 0.83
CA VAL A 141 -7.89 7.33 -0.56
C VAL A 141 -8.93 8.45 -0.64
N LEU A 142 -9.93 8.47 0.25
CA LEU A 142 -10.93 9.55 0.29
C LEU A 142 -10.31 10.93 0.55
N LEU A 143 -9.35 11.02 1.48
CA LEU A 143 -8.62 12.25 1.78
C LEU A 143 -7.84 12.76 0.55
N ALA A 144 -7.16 11.86 -0.16
CA ALA A 144 -6.44 12.20 -1.38
C ALA A 144 -7.37 12.74 -2.48
N TYR A 145 -8.53 12.10 -2.68
CA TYR A 145 -9.54 12.58 -3.63
C TYR A 145 -10.08 13.96 -3.25
N GLU A 146 -10.41 14.18 -1.97
CA GLU A 146 -10.89 15.48 -1.50
C GLU A 146 -9.84 16.59 -1.76
N GLN A 147 -8.57 16.29 -1.52
CA GLN A 147 -7.47 17.23 -1.74
C GLN A 147 -7.26 17.56 -3.22
N GLU A 148 -7.31 16.57 -4.12
CA GLU A 148 -7.23 16.83 -5.56
C GLU A 148 -8.40 17.69 -6.06
N ILE A 149 -9.61 17.46 -5.55
CA ILE A 149 -10.77 18.31 -5.89
C ILE A 149 -10.56 19.76 -5.43
N LYS A 150 -10.00 19.97 -4.23
CA LYS A 150 -9.68 21.32 -3.74
C LYS A 150 -8.63 21.99 -4.61
N ASN A 151 -7.54 21.29 -4.93
CA ASN A 151 -6.47 21.79 -5.80
C ASN A 151 -6.99 22.24 -7.18
N ILE A 152 -7.95 21.51 -7.76
CA ILE A 152 -8.56 21.86 -9.06
C ILE A 152 -9.43 23.13 -8.96
N LYS A 153 -10.10 23.36 -7.82
CA LYS A 153 -10.96 24.53 -7.62
C LYS A 153 -10.16 25.82 -7.35
N GLU A 154 -8.94 25.68 -6.85
CA GLU A 154 -8.06 26.80 -6.48
C GLU A 154 -7.08 27.20 -7.61
N ALA A 155 -6.99 26.41 -8.68
CA ALA A 155 -6.19 26.66 -9.87
C ALA A 155 -6.95 27.47 -10.93
#